data_AF-A0AAD0AF33-F1
#
_entry.id   AF-A0AAD0AF33-F1
#
_cell.length_a   1.000
_cell.length_b   1.000
_cell.length_c   1.000
_cell.angle_alpha   90.00
_cell.angle_beta   90.00
_cell.angle_gamma   90.00
#
_symmetry.space_group_name_H-M   'P 1'
#
loop_
_entity.id
_entity.type
_entity.pdbx_description
1 polymer ?
#
loop_
_entity_poly.entity_id
_entity_poly.type
_entity_poly.pdbx_seq_one_letter_code
_entity_poly.pdbx_strand_id
1 'polypeptide(L)'
;MPQTQDRAKVEALGDHPPLQILSLYHRDMNIYGDSGNILSVTRRAELYGFRPMVRYYDPGDAWPERIDMILGGGGQDHGQERIIDDLRGRGGLLRDLADQDVPMLMICGLYQLFGHYFETSDHERLEGVGILDVHTIAKSERMIGNLVEQAEDFGRVVGYENHSGLTYLGEGAHPLGMVTEEGRGNNGRDHTEGARWKKVIGTYMHGSLLPKNPAITDFLIEGAADRRYGQDTFAQMKTAMDEKSRSELERLDSLADQASRIAASRPR
;
A
#
# COMPACT_ATOMS: atom_id res chain seq x y z
N MET A 1 1.27 17.08 -41.18
CA MET A 1 2.52 16.43 -40.72
C MET A 1 2.88 16.94 -39.32
N PRO A 2 2.44 16.24 -38.26
CA PRO A 2 3.05 16.39 -36.93
C PRO A 2 3.41 15.02 -36.31
N GLN A 3 3.91 14.05 -37.09
CA GLN A 3 4.03 12.65 -36.63
C GLN A 3 5.45 12.19 -36.22
N THR A 4 6.48 13.00 -36.44
CA THR A 4 7.88 12.61 -36.22
C THR A 4 8.47 13.08 -34.89
N GLN A 5 8.01 14.21 -34.33
CA GLN A 5 8.49 14.69 -33.02
C GLN A 5 7.82 13.99 -31.83
N ASP A 6 6.55 13.57 -31.95
CA ASP A 6 5.86 12.82 -30.90
C ASP A 6 6.34 11.37 -30.80
N ARG A 7 6.67 10.72 -31.92
CA ARG A 7 7.25 9.37 -31.91
C ARG A 7 8.63 9.32 -31.23
N ALA A 8 9.47 10.32 -31.46
CA ALA A 8 10.80 10.39 -30.83
C ALA A 8 10.72 10.65 -29.32
N LYS A 9 9.70 11.37 -28.84
CA LYS A 9 9.44 11.55 -27.40
C LYS A 9 8.93 10.27 -26.74
N VAL A 10 8.08 9.49 -27.43
CA VAL A 10 7.58 8.20 -26.94
C VAL A 10 8.68 7.12 -26.92
N GLU A 11 9.56 7.10 -27.91
CA GLU A 11 10.72 6.19 -27.91
C GLU A 11 11.75 6.55 -26.81
N ALA A 12 11.87 7.82 -26.44
CA ALA A 12 12.72 8.25 -25.31
C ALA A 12 12.14 7.93 -23.92
N LEU A 13 10.82 7.73 -23.82
CA LEU A 13 10.12 7.34 -22.58
C LEU A 13 10.20 5.82 -22.32
N GLY A 14 10.60 5.01 -23.31
CA GLY A 14 10.71 3.55 -23.19
C GLY A 14 12.00 3.02 -22.56
N ASP A 15 12.99 3.90 -22.29
CA ASP A 15 14.35 3.49 -21.85
C ASP A 15 14.61 3.71 -20.35
N HIS A 16 13.55 3.93 -19.57
CA HIS A 16 13.69 4.08 -18.13
C HIS A 16 14.24 2.80 -17.48
N PRO A 17 15.21 2.93 -16.54
CA PRO A 17 15.71 1.77 -15.82
C PRO A 17 14.58 1.17 -14.96
N PRO A 18 14.49 -0.14 -14.70
CA PRO A 18 13.28 -0.77 -14.16
C PRO A 18 12.85 -0.27 -12.77
N LEU A 19 11.55 0.01 -12.57
CA LEU A 19 10.96 0.45 -11.30
C LEU A 19 11.03 -0.70 -10.27
N GLN A 20 11.85 -0.57 -9.23
CA GLN A 20 12.10 -1.61 -8.23
C GLN A 20 11.00 -1.60 -7.15
N ILE A 21 10.18 -2.64 -7.13
CA ILE A 21 9.11 -2.83 -6.14
C ILE A 21 9.57 -3.92 -5.17
N LEU A 22 9.68 -3.60 -3.90
CA LEU A 22 10.00 -4.57 -2.85
C LEU A 22 8.72 -5.12 -2.23
N SER A 23 8.55 -6.43 -2.24
CA SER A 23 7.60 -7.12 -1.36
C SER A 23 8.32 -7.52 -0.07
N LEU A 24 7.96 -6.84 1.02
CA LEU A 24 8.60 -6.97 2.31
C LEU A 24 7.98 -8.13 3.11
N TYR A 25 8.80 -9.08 3.53
CA TYR A 25 8.44 -10.29 4.29
C TYR A 25 7.39 -11.17 3.62
N HIS A 26 7.51 -11.35 2.30
CA HIS A 26 6.47 -11.98 1.49
C HIS A 26 6.10 -13.39 1.93
N ARG A 27 7.05 -14.16 2.48
CA ARG A 27 6.81 -15.53 2.91
C ARG A 27 5.88 -15.62 4.12
N ASP A 28 6.02 -14.68 5.04
CA ASP A 28 5.34 -14.70 6.33
C ASP A 28 4.16 -13.71 6.42
N MET A 29 4.20 -12.66 5.61
CA MET A 29 3.28 -11.52 5.64
C MET A 29 2.47 -11.42 4.33
N ASN A 30 1.82 -12.50 3.91
CA ASN A 30 1.02 -12.54 2.66
C ASN A 30 -0.21 -13.49 2.73
N ILE A 31 -0.89 -13.58 3.88
CA ILE A 31 -1.91 -14.63 4.09
C ILE A 31 -3.32 -14.24 3.60
N TYR A 32 -3.58 -12.95 3.35
CA TYR A 32 -4.91 -12.45 3.00
C TYR A 32 -5.07 -12.10 1.50
N GLY A 33 -4.23 -12.74 0.67
CA GLY A 33 -4.21 -12.50 -0.78
C GLY A 33 -3.58 -11.16 -1.15
N ASP A 34 -2.69 -10.61 -0.31
CA ASP A 34 -2.05 -9.31 -0.49
C ASP A 34 -1.08 -9.28 -1.71
N SER A 35 -0.70 -10.44 -2.25
CA SER A 35 -0.10 -10.57 -3.59
C SER A 35 -0.90 -9.85 -4.68
N GLY A 36 -2.22 -9.73 -4.53
CA GLY A 36 -3.04 -8.95 -5.46
C GLY A 36 -2.64 -7.47 -5.53
N ASN A 37 -2.14 -6.88 -4.44
CA ASN A 37 -1.58 -5.53 -4.45
C ASN A 37 -0.35 -5.44 -5.36
N ILE A 38 0.56 -6.42 -5.26
CA ILE A 38 1.76 -6.50 -6.11
C ILE A 38 1.35 -6.63 -7.58
N LEU A 39 0.38 -7.50 -7.88
CA LEU A 39 -0.12 -7.69 -9.25
C LEU A 39 -0.77 -6.41 -9.79
N SER A 40 -1.55 -5.70 -8.97
CA SER A 40 -2.18 -4.43 -9.37
C SER A 40 -1.17 -3.34 -9.68
N VAL A 41 -0.17 -3.12 -8.83
CA VAL A 41 0.90 -2.14 -9.10
C VAL A 41 1.65 -2.52 -10.36
N THR A 42 2.08 -3.78 -10.48
CA THR A 42 2.85 -4.27 -11.63
C THR A 42 2.06 -4.04 -12.92
N ARG A 43 0.81 -4.48 -12.95
CA ARG A 43 -0.03 -4.37 -14.14
C ARG A 43 -0.30 -2.92 -14.53
N ARG A 44 -0.64 -2.06 -13.58
CA ARG A 44 -0.91 -0.64 -13.89
C ARG A 44 0.36 0.09 -14.29
N ALA A 45 1.49 -0.17 -13.63
CA ALA A 45 2.78 0.42 -14.00
C ALA A 45 3.19 0.05 -15.44
N GLU A 46 2.99 -1.21 -15.85
CA GLU A 46 3.19 -1.65 -17.24
C GLU A 46 2.29 -0.90 -18.23
N LEU A 47 1.01 -0.71 -17.89
CA LEU A 47 0.06 0.02 -18.74
C LEU A 47 0.43 1.50 -18.88
N TYR A 48 1.03 2.10 -17.84
CA TYR A 48 1.62 3.43 -17.93
C TYR A 48 2.93 3.47 -18.72
N GLY A 49 3.48 2.32 -19.14
CA GLY A 49 4.72 2.23 -19.91
C GLY A 49 5.99 2.10 -19.06
N PHE A 50 5.88 1.89 -17.75
CA PHE A 50 7.03 1.56 -16.90
C PHE A 50 7.36 0.08 -16.98
N ARG A 51 8.61 -0.26 -16.62
CA ARG A 51 9.06 -1.65 -16.44
C ARG A 51 9.18 -1.97 -14.95
N PRO A 52 8.13 -2.47 -14.29
CA PRO A 52 8.21 -2.90 -12.90
C PRO A 52 9.10 -4.13 -12.76
N MET A 53 9.87 -4.18 -11.68
CA MET A 53 10.65 -5.36 -11.28
C MET A 53 10.41 -5.62 -9.80
N VAL A 54 9.69 -6.71 -9.52
CA VAL A 54 9.37 -7.12 -8.16
C VAL A 54 10.55 -7.89 -7.57
N ARG A 55 10.94 -7.52 -6.35
CA ARG A 55 11.88 -8.26 -5.51
C ARG A 55 11.17 -8.68 -4.25
N TYR A 56 11.46 -9.88 -3.78
CA TYR A 56 10.99 -10.38 -2.50
C TYR A 56 12.13 -10.29 -1.50
N TYR A 57 11.80 -9.95 -0.27
CA TYR A 57 12.75 -9.90 0.82
C TYR A 57 12.16 -10.59 2.05
N ASP A 58 12.87 -11.58 2.59
CA ASP A 58 12.58 -12.26 3.85
C ASP A 58 13.83 -12.22 4.78
N PRO A 59 13.71 -12.54 6.08
CA PRO A 59 14.85 -12.54 6.99
C PRO A 59 15.99 -13.45 6.50
N GLY A 60 17.21 -12.90 6.49
CA GLY A 60 18.41 -13.59 6.00
C GLY A 60 18.74 -13.32 4.51
N ASP A 61 17.84 -12.69 3.75
CA ASP A 61 18.13 -12.30 2.39
C ASP A 61 19.08 -11.09 2.32
N ALA A 62 19.76 -10.94 1.19
CA ALA A 62 20.50 -9.72 0.89
C ALA A 62 19.51 -8.57 0.59
N TRP A 63 19.72 -7.43 1.23
CA TRP A 63 18.90 -6.26 0.96
C TRP A 63 19.15 -5.72 -0.45
N PRO A 64 18.12 -5.38 -1.24
CA PRO A 64 18.31 -4.83 -2.58
C PRO A 64 19.04 -3.48 -2.56
N GLU A 65 19.94 -3.27 -3.52
CA GLU A 65 20.67 -2.00 -3.67
C GLU A 65 19.76 -0.80 -3.96
N ARG A 66 18.58 -1.05 -4.53
CA ARG A 66 17.62 -0.01 -4.92
C ARG A 66 16.19 -0.47 -4.72
N ILE A 67 15.39 0.44 -4.19
CA ILE A 67 13.96 0.28 -3.92
C ILE A 67 13.29 1.60 -4.26
N ASP A 68 12.23 1.55 -5.05
CA ASP A 68 11.41 2.71 -5.39
C ASP A 68 10.01 2.64 -4.79
N MET A 69 9.57 1.46 -4.35
CA MET A 69 8.30 1.23 -3.65
C MET A 69 8.41 0.02 -2.72
N ILE A 70 7.73 0.05 -1.57
CA ILE A 70 7.64 -1.11 -0.66
C ILE A 70 6.18 -1.50 -0.45
N LEU A 71 5.86 -2.78 -0.65
CA LEU A 71 4.56 -3.37 -0.36
C LEU A 71 4.73 -4.46 0.71
N GLY A 72 4.04 -4.31 1.84
CA GLY A 72 4.04 -5.24 2.94
C GLY A 72 2.62 -5.72 3.23
N GLY A 73 2.41 -7.02 3.29
CA GLY A 73 1.11 -7.61 3.58
C GLY A 73 0.86 -7.86 5.07
N GLY A 74 -0.27 -8.50 5.35
CA GLY A 74 -0.61 -9.00 6.69
C GLY A 74 -0.15 -10.44 6.91
N GLY A 75 0.23 -10.74 8.14
CA GLY A 75 0.50 -12.09 8.65
C GLY A 75 -0.26 -12.34 9.95
N GLN A 76 -0.34 -13.61 10.36
CA GLN A 76 -0.80 -13.97 11.72
C GLN A 76 0.30 -13.63 12.72
N ASP A 77 0.00 -13.74 14.02
CA ASP A 77 0.94 -13.44 15.11
C ASP A 77 2.28 -14.17 14.94
N HIS A 78 2.24 -15.46 14.58
CA HIS A 78 3.44 -16.27 14.29
C HIS A 78 4.28 -15.72 13.13
N GLY A 79 3.66 -15.07 12.14
CA GLY A 79 4.38 -14.42 11.04
C GLY A 79 5.09 -13.16 11.50
N GLN A 80 4.44 -12.36 12.36
CA GLN A 80 5.03 -11.17 12.96
C GLN A 80 6.22 -11.52 13.86
N GLU A 81 6.08 -12.55 14.69
CA GLU A 81 7.16 -13.05 15.55
C GLU A 81 8.41 -13.47 14.76
N ARG A 82 8.23 -14.07 13.56
CA ARG A 82 9.35 -14.51 12.73
C ARG A 82 10.13 -13.37 12.08
N ILE A 83 9.51 -12.21 11.90
CA ILE A 83 10.09 -11.09 11.15
C ILE A 83 10.50 -9.92 12.05
N ILE A 84 10.07 -9.90 13.31
CA ILE A 84 10.20 -8.73 14.20
C ILE A 84 11.65 -8.30 14.42
N ASP A 85 12.57 -9.25 14.65
CA ASP A 85 13.98 -8.92 14.92
C ASP A 85 14.67 -8.32 13.68
N ASP A 86 14.40 -8.88 12.49
CA ASP A 86 14.91 -8.35 11.23
C ASP A 86 14.31 -6.97 10.92
N LEU A 87 12.99 -6.82 11.12
CA LEU A 87 12.30 -5.54 10.94
C LEU A 87 12.86 -4.46 11.84
N ARG A 88 13.11 -4.77 13.12
CA ARG A 88 13.74 -3.85 14.07
C ARG A 88 15.17 -3.50 13.64
N GLY A 89 15.96 -4.49 13.24
CA GLY A 89 17.30 -4.27 12.69
C GLY A 89 17.32 -3.36 11.46
N ARG A 90 16.23 -3.35 10.68
CA ARG A 90 16.05 -2.51 9.48
C ARG A 90 15.31 -1.21 9.71
N GLY A 91 14.85 -0.95 10.93
CA GLY A 91 14.02 0.22 11.23
C GLY A 91 14.67 1.54 10.80
N GLY A 92 15.99 1.70 10.99
CA GLY A 92 16.71 2.91 10.55
C GLY A 92 16.62 3.12 9.04
N LEU A 93 16.92 2.07 8.27
CA LEU A 93 16.84 2.08 6.81
C LEU A 93 15.41 2.35 6.29
N LEU A 94 14.40 1.71 6.91
CA LEU A 94 13.01 1.92 6.52
C LEU A 94 12.54 3.36 6.81
N ARG A 95 12.95 3.93 7.95
CA ARG A 95 12.71 5.34 8.27
C ARG A 95 13.38 6.26 7.24
N ASP A 96 14.64 6.02 6.90
CA ASP A 96 15.36 6.81 5.89
C ASP A 96 14.67 6.76 4.52
N LEU A 97 14.16 5.59 4.12
CA LEU A 97 13.41 5.43 2.87
C LEU A 97 12.09 6.20 2.91
N ALA A 98 11.33 6.09 4.02
CA ALA A 98 10.07 6.83 4.20
C ALA A 98 10.32 8.35 4.19
N ASP A 99 11.41 8.79 4.80
CA ASP A 99 11.77 10.21 4.83
C ASP A 99 12.14 10.79 3.48
N GLN A 100 12.65 9.93 2.59
CA GLN A 100 12.98 10.23 1.20
C GLN A 100 11.78 10.07 0.25
N ASP A 101 10.56 10.00 0.76
CA ASP A 101 9.32 9.85 0.01
C ASP A 101 9.25 8.57 -0.84
N VAL A 102 9.90 7.48 -0.42
CA VAL A 102 9.66 6.15 -1.01
C VAL A 102 8.25 5.72 -0.63
N PRO A 103 7.33 5.49 -1.59
CA PRO A 103 5.98 5.07 -1.28
C PRO A 103 5.96 3.68 -0.64
N MET A 104 5.13 3.54 0.39
CA MET A 104 4.98 2.27 1.11
C MET A 104 3.51 1.97 1.40
N LEU A 105 3.12 0.72 1.21
CA LEU A 105 1.81 0.22 1.64
C LEU A 105 2.00 -0.94 2.60
N MET A 106 1.53 -0.77 3.83
CA MET A 106 1.59 -1.78 4.89
C MET A 106 0.18 -2.22 5.27
N ILE A 107 -0.07 -3.51 5.19
CA ILE A 107 -1.37 -4.11 5.49
C ILE A 107 -1.33 -4.80 6.86
N CYS A 108 -2.33 -4.53 7.69
CA CYS A 108 -2.62 -5.24 8.94
C CYS A 108 -1.39 -5.41 9.85
N GLY A 109 -0.82 -6.61 10.00
CA GLY A 109 0.34 -6.83 10.87
C GLY A 109 1.53 -5.90 10.59
N LEU A 110 1.88 -5.68 9.33
CA LEU A 110 2.96 -4.71 9.03
C LEU A 110 2.53 -3.26 9.25
N TYR A 111 1.25 -2.92 9.12
CA TYR A 111 0.77 -1.60 9.52
C TYR A 111 1.02 -1.38 11.02
N GLN A 112 0.66 -2.36 11.85
CA GLN A 112 0.86 -2.31 13.30
C GLN A 112 2.35 -2.14 13.65
N LEU A 113 3.22 -2.93 13.03
CA LEU A 113 4.67 -2.89 13.28
C LEU A 113 5.37 -1.69 12.62
N PHE A 114 4.71 -0.98 11.70
CA PHE A 114 5.18 0.32 11.22
C PHE A 114 4.85 1.47 12.18
N GLY A 115 3.98 1.21 13.16
CA GLY A 115 3.75 2.07 14.31
C GLY A 115 4.89 2.03 15.34
N HIS A 116 4.65 2.65 16.49
CA HIS A 116 5.57 2.62 17.64
C HIS A 116 5.67 1.24 18.24
N TYR A 117 4.55 0.56 18.44
CA TYR A 117 4.50 -0.78 18.98
C TYR A 117 3.16 -1.49 18.72
N PHE A 118 3.21 -2.81 18.81
CA PHE A 118 2.06 -3.68 18.94
C PHE A 118 2.12 -4.38 20.31
N GLU A 119 1.10 -4.21 21.14
CA GLU A 119 0.93 -4.94 22.40
C GLU A 119 0.05 -6.17 22.16
N THR A 120 0.57 -7.36 22.47
CA THR A 120 -0.15 -8.63 22.34
C THR A 120 -1.23 -8.78 23.42
N SER A 121 -2.08 -9.79 23.30
CA SER A 121 -3.09 -10.09 24.34
C SER A 121 -2.49 -10.49 25.68
N ASP A 122 -1.22 -10.92 25.69
CA ASP A 122 -0.47 -11.32 26.89
C ASP A 122 0.37 -10.15 27.46
N HIS A 123 0.10 -8.92 27.01
CA HIS A 123 0.81 -7.69 27.41
C HIS A 123 2.30 -7.67 27.04
N GLU A 124 2.71 -8.50 26.09
CA GLU A 124 4.04 -8.39 25.49
C GLU A 124 4.04 -7.26 24.47
N ARG A 125 5.07 -6.42 24.50
CA ARG A 125 5.20 -5.29 23.58
C ARG A 125 6.25 -5.60 22.51
N LEU A 126 5.77 -5.69 21.27
CA LEU A 126 6.63 -5.75 20.09
C LEU A 126 6.92 -4.32 19.62
N GLU A 127 8.16 -3.88 19.78
CA GLU A 127 8.59 -2.56 19.29
C GLU A 127 8.55 -2.52 17.76
N GLY A 128 7.80 -1.56 17.23
CA GLY A 128 7.71 -1.30 15.80
C GLY A 128 8.83 -0.38 15.30
N VAL A 129 8.76 0.01 14.03
CA VAL A 129 9.76 0.89 13.41
C VAL A 129 9.44 2.38 13.58
N GLY A 130 8.26 2.74 14.08
CA GLY A 130 7.91 4.12 14.43
C GLY A 130 7.90 5.09 13.23
N ILE A 131 7.48 4.62 12.06
CA ILE A 131 7.31 5.46 10.86
C ILE A 131 5.94 6.14 10.87
N LEU A 132 4.91 5.39 11.27
CA LEU A 132 3.57 5.91 11.48
C LEU A 132 3.43 6.26 12.97
N ASP A 133 2.92 7.45 13.28
CA ASP A 133 2.65 7.86 14.66
C ASP A 133 1.38 7.17 15.19
N VAL A 134 1.47 5.85 15.37
CA VAL A 134 0.37 5.01 15.85
C VAL A 134 0.89 3.98 16.84
N HIS A 135 0.00 3.46 17.68
CA HIS A 135 0.27 2.25 18.44
C HIS A 135 -0.94 1.32 18.38
N THR A 136 -0.71 0.03 18.54
CA THR A 136 -1.77 -0.98 18.45
C THR A 136 -1.80 -1.85 19.67
N ILE A 137 -3.00 -2.16 20.16
CA ILE A 137 -3.23 -3.08 21.28
C ILE A 137 -4.14 -4.21 20.81
N ALA A 138 -3.73 -5.46 21.00
CA ALA A 138 -4.53 -6.62 20.66
C ALA A 138 -5.76 -6.74 21.57
N LYS A 139 -6.89 -7.13 20.98
CA LYS A 139 -8.11 -7.53 21.70
C LYS A 139 -8.49 -8.96 21.33
N SER A 140 -9.24 -9.64 22.19
CA SER A 140 -9.79 -10.98 21.92
C SER A 140 -10.83 -11.02 20.80
N GLU A 141 -11.56 -9.92 20.60
CA GLU A 141 -12.62 -9.82 19.60
C GLU A 141 -12.08 -9.26 18.28
N ARG A 142 -12.37 -9.95 17.18
CA ARG A 142 -11.98 -9.52 15.83
C ARG A 142 -13.04 -8.61 15.23
N MET A 143 -12.61 -7.51 14.63
CA MET A 143 -13.41 -6.66 13.78
C MET A 143 -13.37 -7.25 12.37
N ILE A 144 -14.50 -7.80 11.94
CA ILE A 144 -14.66 -8.55 10.69
C ILE A 144 -15.78 -7.91 9.88
N GLY A 145 -15.55 -7.67 8.59
CA GLY A 145 -16.60 -7.22 7.69
C GLY A 145 -16.11 -6.38 6.52
N ASN A 146 -17.03 -6.01 5.64
CA ASN A 146 -16.74 -5.00 4.62
C ASN A 146 -16.42 -3.67 5.30
N LEU A 147 -15.44 -2.96 4.74
CA LEU A 147 -15.05 -1.64 5.20
C LEU A 147 -15.14 -0.66 4.06
N VAL A 148 -15.81 0.47 4.31
CA VAL A 148 -15.96 1.59 3.38
C VAL A 148 -15.59 2.85 4.13
N GLU A 149 -14.75 3.65 3.51
CA GLU A 149 -14.33 4.94 4.01
C GLU A 149 -14.36 6.00 2.91
N GLN A 150 -14.31 7.24 3.36
CA GLN A 150 -14.07 8.40 2.54
C GLN A 150 -12.68 8.95 2.87
N ALA A 151 -11.77 8.84 1.91
CA ALA A 151 -10.45 9.45 1.93
C ALA A 151 -10.49 10.80 1.18
N GLU A 152 -9.75 11.79 1.67
CA GLU A 152 -9.66 13.12 1.05
C GLU A 152 -9.01 13.03 -0.34
N ASP A 153 -7.86 12.36 -0.44
CA ASP A 153 -7.07 12.28 -1.69
C ASP A 153 -7.55 11.18 -2.65
N PHE A 154 -8.29 10.17 -2.15
CA PHE A 154 -8.60 8.97 -2.92
C PHE A 154 -10.10 8.75 -3.17
N GLY A 155 -10.95 9.60 -2.60
CA GLY A 155 -12.39 9.41 -2.70
C GLY A 155 -12.87 8.24 -1.83
N ARG A 156 -13.85 7.48 -2.33
CA ARG A 156 -14.33 6.29 -1.63
C ARG A 156 -13.29 5.17 -1.73
N VAL A 157 -12.87 4.66 -0.58
CA VAL A 157 -11.98 3.49 -0.50
C VAL A 157 -12.76 2.32 0.10
N VAL A 158 -12.57 1.12 -0.45
CA VAL A 158 -13.27 -0.09 -0.04
C VAL A 158 -12.31 -1.23 0.25
N GLY A 159 -12.66 -2.05 1.24
CA GLY A 159 -11.87 -3.21 1.62
C GLY A 159 -12.65 -4.20 2.46
N TYR A 160 -11.91 -5.08 3.09
CA TYR A 160 -12.43 -6.02 4.08
C TYR A 160 -11.52 -5.98 5.30
N GLU A 161 -12.07 -5.66 6.46
CA GLU A 161 -11.31 -5.70 7.71
C GLU A 161 -11.45 -7.08 8.36
N ASN A 162 -10.35 -7.58 8.91
CA ASN A 162 -10.32 -8.80 9.70
C ASN A 162 -9.13 -8.74 10.67
N HIS A 163 -9.27 -7.98 11.75
CA HIS A 163 -8.19 -7.79 12.72
C HIS A 163 -8.71 -7.70 14.16
N SER A 164 -7.87 -8.11 15.10
CA SER A 164 -8.08 -7.97 16.54
C SER A 164 -7.35 -6.75 17.13
N GLY A 165 -6.41 -6.17 16.39
CA GLY A 165 -5.65 -5.01 16.84
C GLY A 165 -6.49 -3.75 16.84
N LEU A 166 -6.49 -3.03 17.96
CA LEU A 166 -7.04 -1.69 18.09
C LEU A 166 -5.91 -0.69 17.90
N THR A 167 -5.89 0.00 16.76
CA THR A 167 -4.90 1.03 16.48
C THR A 167 -5.39 2.39 16.96
N TYR A 168 -4.49 3.16 17.56
CA TYR A 168 -4.73 4.52 18.02
C TYR A 168 -3.73 5.45 17.36
N LEU A 169 -4.25 6.50 16.71
CA LEU A 169 -3.45 7.54 16.08
C LEU A 169 -2.91 8.51 17.13
N GLY A 170 -1.63 8.88 17.01
CA GLY A 170 -1.02 9.99 17.72
C GLY A 170 -1.28 11.33 17.03
N GLU A 171 -0.79 12.42 17.62
CA GLU A 171 -1.01 13.78 17.12
C GLU A 171 -0.36 14.05 15.75
N GLY A 172 0.68 13.28 15.40
CA GLY A 172 1.41 13.40 14.14
C GLY A 172 0.89 12.50 13.02
N ALA A 173 -0.12 11.66 13.28
CA ALA A 173 -0.69 10.77 12.26
C ALA A 173 -2.01 11.30 11.71
N HIS A 174 -2.18 11.13 10.40
CA HIS A 174 -3.45 11.36 9.71
C HIS A 174 -4.05 10.01 9.31
N PRO A 175 -5.37 9.81 9.45
CA PRO A 175 -5.98 8.58 8.96
C PRO A 175 -5.91 8.49 7.42
N LEU A 176 -6.03 7.28 6.87
CA LEU A 176 -6.22 7.09 5.43
C LEU A 176 -7.57 7.68 4.99
N GLY A 177 -8.62 7.39 5.77
CA GLY A 177 -9.95 7.90 5.54
C GLY A 177 -10.85 7.85 6.78
N MET A 178 -12.02 8.45 6.64
CA MET A 178 -13.08 8.41 7.64
C MET A 178 -14.07 7.31 7.28
N VAL A 179 -14.34 6.41 8.24
CA VAL A 179 -15.30 5.31 8.07
C VAL A 179 -16.72 5.87 7.92
N THR A 180 -17.39 5.56 6.82
CA THR A 180 -18.71 6.14 6.50
C THR A 180 -19.90 5.23 6.83
N GLU A 181 -19.67 3.93 7.03
CA GLU A 181 -20.70 2.89 7.21
C GLU A 181 -20.52 2.15 8.57
N GLU A 182 -21.12 0.97 8.74
CA GLU A 182 -20.93 0.09 9.91
C GLU A 182 -19.50 -0.45 10.09
N GLY A 183 -18.53 0.07 9.33
CA GLY A 183 -17.09 -0.18 9.47
C GLY A 183 -16.58 0.04 10.91
N ARG A 184 -15.52 -0.67 11.32
CA ARG A 184 -14.86 -0.40 12.60
C ARG A 184 -13.56 0.37 12.42
N GLY A 185 -12.82 0.11 11.35
CA GLY A 185 -11.58 0.81 11.06
C GLY A 185 -10.54 0.54 12.15
N ASN A 186 -9.78 1.57 12.54
CA ASN A 186 -8.63 1.42 13.43
C ASN A 186 -8.98 0.76 14.78
N ASN A 187 -10.08 1.17 15.43
CA ASN A 187 -10.43 0.70 16.78
C ASN A 187 -11.95 0.58 17.06
N GLY A 188 -12.79 0.88 16.08
CA GLY A 188 -14.25 0.81 16.23
C GLY A 188 -14.89 1.94 17.04
N ARG A 189 -14.14 3.01 17.36
CA ARG A 189 -14.63 4.12 18.19
C ARG A 189 -14.42 5.49 17.58
N ASP A 190 -13.27 5.73 16.96
CA ASP A 190 -12.92 7.05 16.40
C ASP A 190 -13.41 7.26 14.97
N HIS A 191 -13.98 6.22 14.35
CA HIS A 191 -14.42 6.22 12.95
C HIS A 191 -13.32 6.59 11.96
N THR A 192 -12.06 6.33 12.32
CA THR A 192 -10.91 6.46 11.43
C THR A 192 -10.48 5.10 10.93
N GLU A 193 -9.80 5.07 9.78
CA GLU A 193 -9.16 3.88 9.24
C GLU A 193 -7.74 4.21 8.81
N GLY A 194 -6.83 3.27 9.09
CA GLY A 194 -5.47 3.34 8.62
C GLY A 194 -4.72 4.54 9.19
N ALA A 195 -3.53 4.77 8.64
CA ALA A 195 -2.72 5.94 8.93
C ALA A 195 -1.85 6.29 7.73
N ARG A 196 -1.47 7.56 7.65
CA ARG A 196 -0.63 8.11 6.60
C ARG A 196 0.50 8.94 7.19
N TRP A 197 1.66 8.80 6.58
CA TRP A 197 2.81 9.66 6.76
C TRP A 197 3.53 9.83 5.43
N LYS A 198 3.60 11.05 4.89
CA LYS A 198 4.13 11.30 3.54
C LYS A 198 3.49 10.33 2.51
N LYS A 199 4.29 9.46 1.89
CA LYS A 199 3.85 8.43 0.93
C LYS A 199 3.70 7.03 1.54
N VAL A 200 3.74 6.92 2.86
CA VAL A 200 3.49 5.68 3.62
C VAL A 200 2.01 5.61 3.97
N ILE A 201 1.39 4.47 3.64
CA ILE A 201 0.01 4.12 3.97
C ILE A 201 0.04 2.84 4.81
N GLY A 202 -0.56 2.89 6.00
CA GLY A 202 -0.92 1.74 6.79
C GLY A 202 -2.43 1.55 6.79
N THR A 203 -2.93 0.32 6.62
CA THR A 203 -4.39 0.05 6.59
C THR A 203 -4.70 -1.38 7.03
N TYR A 204 -5.91 -1.61 7.52
CA TYR A 204 -6.44 -2.94 7.84
C TYR A 204 -7.18 -3.60 6.67
N MET A 205 -7.30 -2.95 5.53
CA MET A 205 -8.03 -3.47 4.39
C MET A 205 -7.33 -4.64 3.67
N HIS A 206 -8.04 -5.77 3.62
CA HIS A 206 -7.62 -7.04 3.01
C HIS A 206 -8.42 -7.42 1.75
N GLY A 207 -8.14 -8.62 1.21
CA GLY A 207 -8.69 -9.12 -0.06
C GLY A 207 -8.01 -8.51 -1.28
N SER A 208 -6.79 -8.00 -1.02
CA SER A 208 -6.08 -6.91 -1.69
C SER A 208 -6.84 -5.58 -1.76
N LEU A 209 -6.20 -4.52 -1.26
CA LEU A 209 -6.67 -3.14 -1.31
C LEU A 209 -6.66 -2.60 -2.74
N LEU A 210 -5.49 -2.65 -3.38
CA LEU A 210 -5.20 -1.90 -4.61
C LEU A 210 -6.09 -2.24 -5.82
N PRO A 211 -6.46 -3.52 -6.09
CA PRO A 211 -7.32 -3.84 -7.23
C PRO A 211 -8.69 -3.15 -7.22
N LYS A 212 -9.21 -2.81 -6.04
CA LYS A 212 -10.51 -2.13 -5.88
C LYS A 212 -10.39 -0.62 -5.72
N ASN A 213 -9.18 -0.13 -5.50
CA ASN A 213 -8.88 1.27 -5.16
C ASN A 213 -7.78 1.80 -6.09
N PRO A 214 -8.08 1.98 -7.39
CA PRO A 214 -7.08 2.36 -8.39
C PRO A 214 -6.38 3.68 -8.08
N ALA A 215 -7.07 4.65 -7.46
CA ALA A 215 -6.49 5.93 -7.05
C ALA A 215 -5.29 5.76 -6.08
N ILE A 216 -5.39 4.83 -5.13
CA ILE A 216 -4.28 4.51 -4.21
C ILE A 216 -3.14 3.83 -4.98
N THR A 217 -3.48 2.95 -5.92
CA THR A 217 -2.47 2.27 -6.75
C THR A 217 -1.67 3.28 -7.58
N ASP A 218 -2.36 4.23 -8.19
CA ASP A 218 -1.75 5.28 -9.00
C ASP A 218 -0.89 6.21 -8.15
N PHE A 219 -1.35 6.60 -6.96
CA PHE A 219 -0.56 7.39 -6.01
C PHE A 219 0.78 6.73 -5.66
N LEU A 220 0.79 5.41 -5.42
CA LEU A 220 2.02 4.67 -5.15
C LEU A 220 2.94 4.66 -6.39
N ILE A 221 2.40 4.37 -7.58
CA ILE A 221 3.17 4.32 -8.82
C ILE A 221 3.75 5.69 -9.16
N GLU A 222 2.93 6.74 -9.08
CA GLU A 222 3.32 8.13 -9.29
C GLU A 222 4.48 8.51 -8.37
N GLY A 223 4.32 8.23 -7.07
CA GLY A 223 5.36 8.56 -6.10
C GLY A 223 6.69 7.85 -6.37
N ALA A 224 6.65 6.60 -6.82
CA ALA A 224 7.84 5.82 -7.15
C ALA A 224 8.47 6.29 -8.47
N ALA A 225 7.66 6.54 -9.48
CA ALA A 225 8.11 6.98 -10.80
C ALA A 225 8.74 8.37 -10.74
N ASP A 226 8.08 9.34 -10.10
CA ASP A 226 8.56 10.72 -10.06
C ASP A 226 9.84 10.87 -9.25
N ARG A 227 9.97 10.09 -8.18
CA ARG A 227 11.21 10.01 -7.40
C ARG A 227 12.36 9.42 -8.23
N ARG A 228 12.08 8.38 -9.02
CA ARG A 228 13.10 7.64 -9.75
C ARG A 228 13.55 8.32 -11.05
N TYR A 229 12.62 8.92 -11.77
CA TYR A 229 12.83 9.40 -13.13
C TYR A 229 12.75 10.93 -13.26
N GLY A 230 12.28 11.63 -12.22
CA GLY A 230 12.10 13.07 -12.21
C GLY A 230 10.63 13.45 -12.05
N GLN A 231 10.39 14.64 -11.47
CA GLN A 231 9.04 15.16 -11.26
C GLN A 231 8.22 15.17 -12.55
N ASP A 232 6.91 14.95 -12.42
CA ASP A 232 5.92 14.88 -13.51
C ASP A 232 6.11 13.72 -14.50
N THR A 233 7.03 12.77 -14.26
CA THR A 233 7.23 11.64 -15.16
C THR A 233 5.97 10.80 -15.27
N PHE A 234 5.28 10.52 -14.16
CA PHE A 234 4.04 9.76 -14.17
C PHE A 234 2.97 10.43 -15.03
N ALA A 235 2.78 11.74 -14.87
CA ALA A 235 1.82 12.51 -15.66
C ALA A 235 2.15 12.48 -17.16
N GLN A 236 3.44 12.66 -17.51
CA GLN A 236 3.91 12.60 -18.89
C GLN A 236 3.67 11.22 -19.51
N MET A 237 3.99 10.14 -18.80
CA MET A 237 3.76 8.76 -19.22
C MET A 237 2.27 8.47 -19.41
N LYS A 238 1.43 8.91 -18.47
CA LYS A 238 -0.04 8.78 -18.56
C LYS A 238 -0.61 9.51 -19.78
N THR A 239 -0.11 10.70 -20.11
CA THR A 239 -0.50 11.44 -21.32
C THR A 239 -0.02 10.75 -22.60
N ALA A 240 1.21 10.23 -22.61
CA ALA A 240 1.82 9.58 -23.77
C ALA A 240 1.36 8.13 -24.02
N MET A 241 0.57 7.56 -23.10
CA MET A 241 0.07 6.18 -23.13
C MET A 241 -0.66 5.85 -24.45
N ASP A 242 -0.37 4.67 -24.99
CA ASP A 242 -1.01 4.17 -26.20
C ASP A 242 -2.48 3.80 -25.97
N GLU A 243 -3.26 3.73 -27.05
CA GLU A 243 -4.70 3.51 -26.97
C GLU A 243 -5.09 2.14 -26.39
N LYS A 244 -4.28 1.10 -26.65
CA LYS A 244 -4.55 -0.24 -26.11
C LYS A 244 -4.37 -0.25 -24.59
N SER A 245 -3.30 0.38 -24.11
CA SER A 245 -3.01 0.50 -22.69
C SER A 245 -4.05 1.35 -21.98
N ARG A 246 -4.47 2.48 -22.59
CA ARG A 246 -5.56 3.33 -22.09
C ARG A 246 -6.88 2.57 -21.95
N SER A 247 -7.31 1.89 -23.02
CA SER A 247 -8.57 1.13 -23.04
C SER A 247 -8.57 0.00 -22.00
N GLU A 248 -7.44 -0.67 -21.80
CA GLU A 248 -7.31 -1.69 -20.77
C GLU A 248 -7.39 -1.10 -19.35
N LEU A 249 -6.77 0.07 -19.13
CA LEU A 249 -6.85 0.80 -17.86
C LEU A 249 -8.29 1.20 -17.53
N GLU A 250 -9.02 1.76 -18.49
CA GLU A 250 -10.44 2.10 -18.36
C GLU A 250 -11.31 0.87 -18.04
N ARG A 251 -11.02 -0.26 -18.68
CA ARG A 251 -11.71 -1.54 -18.39
C ARG A 251 -11.44 -1.99 -16.95
N LEU A 252 -10.20 -1.90 -16.48
CA LEU A 252 -9.84 -2.25 -15.10
C LEU A 252 -10.49 -1.31 -14.09
N ASP A 253 -10.52 0.00 -14.37
CA ASP A 253 -11.16 0.99 -13.52
C ASP A 253 -12.67 0.76 -13.44
N SER A 254 -13.33 0.40 -14.56
CA SER A 254 -14.75 0.03 -14.56
C SER A 254 -15.03 -1.20 -13.70
N LEU A 255 -14.17 -2.22 -13.74
CA LEU A 255 -14.28 -3.40 -12.89
C LEU A 255 -14.05 -3.06 -11.40
N ALA A 256 -13.07 -2.21 -11.10
CA ALA A 256 -12.80 -1.74 -9.74
C ALA A 256 -14.00 -0.96 -9.18
N ASP A 257 -14.59 -0.06 -9.98
CA ASP A 257 -15.80 0.68 -9.63
C ASP A 257 -16.98 -0.24 -9.35
N GLN A 258 -17.20 -1.26 -10.18
CA GLN A 258 -18.27 -2.23 -9.96
C GLN A 258 -18.02 -3.03 -8.69
N ALA A 259 -16.79 -3.50 -8.46
CA ALA A 259 -16.42 -4.21 -7.23
C ALA A 259 -16.59 -3.32 -5.99
N SER A 260 -16.24 -2.04 -6.08
CA SER A 260 -16.40 -1.04 -5.03
C SER A 260 -17.86 -0.83 -4.65
N ARG A 261 -18.75 -0.65 -5.64
CA ARG A 261 -20.19 -0.50 -5.40
C ARG A 261 -20.79 -1.76 -4.76
N ILE A 262 -20.41 -2.96 -5.24
CA ILE A 262 -20.90 -4.23 -4.69
C ILE A 262 -20.42 -4.43 -3.25
N ALA A 263 -19.16 -4.13 -2.95
CA ALA A 263 -18.62 -4.24 -1.60
C ALA A 263 -19.35 -3.29 -0.63
N ALA A 264 -19.59 -2.05 -1.05
CA ALA A 264 -20.30 -1.06 -0.25
C ALA A 264 -21.78 -1.38 -0.02
N SER A 265 -22.43 -2.11 -0.94
CA SER A 265 -23.84 -2.48 -0.79
C SER A 265 -24.09 -3.76 0.00
N ARG A 266 -23.03 -4.51 0.36
CA ARG A 266 -23.19 -5.78 1.08
C ARG A 266 -23.29 -5.52 2.58
N PRO A 267 -24.26 -6.14 3.26
CA PRO A 267 -24.32 -6.08 4.73
C PRO A 267 -23.02 -6.60 5.32
N ARG A 268 -22.66 -6.05 6.48
CA ARG A 268 -21.48 -6.45 7.23
C ARG A 268 -21.58 -7.88 7.74
#